data_AF-A0A3D4T4N9-F1
#
_entry.id   AF-A0A3D4T4N9-F1
#
_cell.length_a   1.000
_cell.length_b   1.000
_cell.length_c   1.000
_cell.angle_alpha   90.00
_cell.angle_beta   90.00
_cell.angle_gamma   90.00
#
_symmetry.space_group_name_H-M   'P 1'
#
loop_
_entity.id
_entity.type
_entity.pdbx_description
1 polymer ?
#
loop_
_entity_poly.entity_id
_entity_poly.type
_entity_poly.pdbx_seq_one_letter_code
_entity_poly.pdbx_strand_id
1 'polypeptide(L)'
;MLELIKKLSLLNGTSGREDEVRDFIIGEIKDFAQSYEIDPLGNLIVFKKGNKVPKNKVLLDAHMDEVGFMITNINSDGTLGFERIGGIDKRVMIGRAVTVGEKKINGVLGLKPIHMTKGDEKLAMPEKMYIDIGADSAEEAKKLVSPGDCAYFNSDFVEFGDGFIKGKALDDRAGCAILINMIKSELPYDMYFNFATGEEVGSGAAGTAAYRVNPDYSIVVD
;
A
#
# COMPACT_ATOMS: atom_id res chain seq x y z
N MET A 1 17.23 1.35 9.94
CA MET A 1 16.37 0.59 9.02
C MET A 1 15.01 0.29 9.65
N LEU A 2 14.95 -0.27 10.86
CA LEU A 2 13.68 -0.57 11.54
C LEU A 2 12.70 0.61 11.64
N GLU A 3 13.17 1.77 12.11
CA GLU A 3 12.34 2.99 12.17
C GLU A 3 11.82 3.45 10.80
N LEU A 4 12.57 3.20 9.72
CA LEU A 4 12.14 3.54 8.37
C LEU A 4 11.03 2.61 7.90
N ILE A 5 11.20 1.29 8.12
CA ILE A 5 10.16 0.29 7.83
C ILE A 5 8.89 0.60 8.62
N LYS A 6 9.01 0.92 9.91
CA LYS A 6 7.88 1.31 10.76
C LYS A 6 7.14 2.52 10.20
N LYS A 7 7.85 3.57 9.82
CA LYS A 7 7.23 4.78 9.23
C LYS A 7 6.51 4.44 7.93
N LEU A 8 7.18 3.77 6.98
CA LEU A 8 6.58 3.40 5.69
C LEU A 8 5.37 2.47 5.85
N SER A 9 5.46 1.47 6.72
CA SER A 9 4.39 0.50 7.02
C SER A 9 3.12 1.20 7.52
N LEU A 10 3.25 2.28 8.30
CA LEU A 10 2.10 3.00 8.87
C LEU A 10 1.47 4.03 7.92
N LEU A 11 2.11 4.37 6.80
CA LEU A 11 1.51 5.23 5.77
C LEU A 11 0.45 4.46 4.99
N ASN A 12 -0.60 5.15 4.55
CA ASN A 12 -1.66 4.55 3.77
C ASN A 12 -1.43 4.81 2.28
N GLY A 13 -1.43 3.77 1.46
CA GLY A 13 -1.36 3.96 0.02
C GLY A 13 -1.71 2.68 -0.72
N THR A 14 -2.97 2.53 -1.11
CA THR A 14 -3.41 1.41 -1.95
C THR A 14 -3.02 1.66 -3.40
N SER A 15 -3.13 0.63 -4.24
CA SER A 15 -2.94 0.77 -5.68
C SER A 15 -3.78 1.93 -6.25
N GLY A 16 -3.11 2.89 -6.87
CA GLY A 16 -3.68 4.14 -7.41
C GLY A 16 -3.88 5.29 -6.41
N ARG A 17 -3.44 5.15 -5.15
CA ARG A 17 -3.49 6.18 -4.08
C ARG A 17 -2.19 6.23 -3.27
N GLU A 18 -1.05 6.04 -3.93
CA GLU A 18 0.27 5.93 -3.30
C GLU A 18 0.91 7.28 -2.93
N ASP A 19 0.19 8.40 -3.08
CA ASP A 19 0.74 9.76 -2.95
C ASP A 19 1.42 10.00 -1.58
N GLU A 20 0.78 9.59 -0.47
CA GLU A 20 1.33 9.77 0.89
C GLU A 20 2.66 9.01 1.07
N VAL A 21 2.74 7.79 0.50
CA VAL A 21 3.94 6.95 0.55
C VAL A 21 5.04 7.56 -0.31
N ARG A 22 4.70 7.98 -1.54
CA ARG A 22 5.65 8.57 -2.48
C ARG A 22 6.24 9.88 -1.95
N ASP A 23 5.41 10.76 -1.40
CA ASP A 23 5.85 12.05 -0.83
C ASP A 23 6.80 11.83 0.36
N PHE A 24 6.52 10.83 1.19
CA PHE A 24 7.43 10.43 2.26
C PHE A 24 8.77 9.94 1.70
N ILE A 25 8.75 9.04 0.70
CA ILE A 25 9.97 8.52 0.06
C ILE A 25 10.81 9.67 -0.51
N ILE A 26 10.19 10.58 -1.28
CA ILE A 26 10.86 11.77 -1.83
C ILE A 26 11.51 12.59 -0.71
N GLY A 27 10.79 12.82 0.39
CA GLY A 27 11.30 13.51 1.58
C GLY A 27 12.56 12.87 2.15
N GLU A 28 12.63 11.54 2.14
CA GLU A 28 13.79 10.78 2.63
C GLU A 28 14.98 10.79 1.65
N ILE A 29 14.76 10.88 0.34
CA ILE A 29 15.82 10.68 -0.67
C ILE A 29 16.28 11.93 -1.41
N LYS A 30 15.53 13.05 -1.38
CA LYS A 30 15.75 14.22 -2.24
C LYS A 30 17.16 14.82 -2.16
N ASP A 31 17.80 14.79 -0.99
CA ASP A 31 19.13 15.36 -0.77
C ASP A 31 20.26 14.39 -1.17
N PHE A 32 19.91 13.13 -1.49
CA PHE A 32 20.84 12.07 -1.86
C PHE A 32 20.73 11.68 -3.33
N ALA A 33 19.55 11.84 -3.93
CA ALA A 33 19.30 11.58 -5.34
C ALA A 33 19.97 12.63 -6.23
N GLN A 34 20.48 12.21 -7.39
CA GLN A 34 20.97 13.15 -8.40
C GLN A 34 19.80 13.78 -9.17
N SER A 35 18.75 13.01 -9.41
CA SER A 35 17.48 13.45 -9.98
C SER A 35 16.40 12.42 -9.68
N TYR A 36 15.15 12.85 -9.68
CA TYR A 36 14.00 11.95 -9.68
C TYR A 36 12.89 12.55 -10.55
N GLU A 37 11.99 11.69 -11.00
CA GLU A 37 10.76 12.08 -11.68
C GLU A 37 9.60 11.17 -11.27
N ILE A 38 8.38 11.69 -11.41
CA ILE A 38 7.15 10.92 -11.23
C ILE A 38 6.54 10.76 -12.62
N ASP A 39 6.31 9.53 -13.05
CA ASP A 39 5.67 9.28 -14.34
C ASP A 39 4.14 9.45 -14.26
N PRO A 40 3.41 9.46 -15.41
CA PRO A 40 1.96 9.64 -15.38
C PRO A 40 1.16 8.55 -14.66
N LEU A 41 1.76 7.38 -14.38
CA LEU A 41 1.14 6.32 -13.58
C LEU A 41 1.52 6.40 -12.10
N GLY A 42 2.34 7.37 -11.72
CA GLY A 42 2.71 7.65 -10.34
C GLY A 42 3.98 6.96 -9.86
N ASN A 43 4.69 6.22 -10.72
CA ASN A 43 5.98 5.61 -10.37
C ASN A 43 6.98 6.70 -10.02
N LEU A 44 7.75 6.52 -8.95
CA LEU A 44 8.86 7.40 -8.61
C LEU A 44 10.17 6.79 -9.12
N ILE A 45 10.70 7.36 -10.20
CA ILE A 45 11.93 6.92 -10.84
C ILE A 45 13.06 7.83 -10.38
N VAL A 46 14.09 7.23 -9.79
CA VAL A 46 15.20 7.93 -9.14
C VAL A 46 16.50 7.53 -9.81
N PHE A 47 17.31 8.53 -10.15
CA PHE A 47 18.70 8.33 -10.55
C PHE A 47 19.62 8.72 -9.40
N LYS A 48 20.45 7.77 -8.97
CA LYS A 48 21.51 8.01 -8.00
C LYS A 48 22.87 7.89 -8.68
N LYS A 49 23.64 8.97 -8.60
CA LYS A 49 25.04 8.97 -9.02
C LYS A 49 25.89 8.17 -8.04
N GLY A 50 26.70 7.25 -8.56
CA GLY A 50 27.72 6.52 -7.83
C GLY A 50 29.13 6.97 -8.22
N ASN A 51 30.13 6.18 -7.82
CA ASN A 51 31.54 6.49 -8.06
C ASN A 51 31.95 6.31 -9.53
N LYS A 52 31.22 5.50 -10.30
CA LYS A 52 31.54 5.16 -11.70
C LYS A 52 30.27 5.00 -12.53
N VAL A 53 30.36 5.34 -13.81
CA VAL A 53 29.31 4.99 -14.78
C VAL A 53 29.46 3.50 -15.13
N PRO A 54 28.44 2.65 -14.92
CA PRO A 54 28.52 1.23 -15.25
C PRO A 54 28.39 1.00 -16.77
N LYS A 55 28.87 -0.14 -17.25
CA LYS A 55 28.65 -0.58 -18.65
C LYS A 55 27.17 -0.90 -18.91
N ASN A 56 26.52 -1.53 -17.93
CA ASN A 56 25.13 -1.96 -17.99
C ASN A 56 24.31 -1.14 -16.97
N LYS A 57 23.14 -0.65 -17.37
CA LYS A 57 22.20 0.02 -16.47
C LYS A 57 21.44 -1.00 -15.65
N VAL A 58 21.38 -0.77 -14.35
CA VAL A 58 20.61 -1.58 -13.40
C VAL A 58 19.48 -0.73 -12.85
N LEU A 59 18.27 -1.29 -12.86
CA LEU A 59 17.09 -0.77 -12.19
C LEU A 59 16.79 -1.67 -10.99
N LEU A 60 16.68 -1.08 -9.80
CA LEU A 60 16.07 -1.75 -8.64
C LEU A 60 14.62 -1.30 -8.51
N ASP A 61 13.72 -2.24 -8.29
CA ASP A 61 12.28 -2.01 -8.27
C ASP A 61 11.69 -2.54 -6.95
N ALA A 62 10.90 -1.71 -6.29
CA ALA A 62 10.13 -2.05 -5.08
C ALA A 62 8.78 -1.33 -5.17
N HIS A 63 7.69 -1.91 -4.68
CA HIS A 63 6.35 -1.31 -4.86
C HIS A 63 5.90 -0.51 -3.64
N MET A 64 5.21 0.60 -3.91
CA MET A 64 4.73 1.52 -2.86
C MET A 64 3.34 1.16 -2.37
N ASP A 65 2.55 0.51 -3.20
CA ASP A 65 1.17 0.21 -2.87
C ASP A 65 1.06 -0.86 -1.78
N GLU A 66 -0.15 -0.96 -1.22
CA GLU A 66 -0.53 -2.06 -0.34
C GLU A 66 -1.94 -2.51 -0.71
N VAL A 67 -2.27 -3.76 -0.43
CA VAL A 67 -3.67 -4.18 -0.48
C VAL A 67 -4.57 -3.35 0.44
N GLY A 68 -5.81 -3.14 0.02
CA GLY A 68 -6.83 -2.50 0.84
C GLY A 68 -8.23 -2.62 0.28
N PHE A 69 -9.05 -1.60 0.49
CA PHE A 69 -10.45 -1.62 0.09
C PHE A 69 -10.86 -0.27 -0.53
N MET A 70 -11.85 -0.30 -1.41
CA MET A 70 -12.52 0.88 -1.94
C MET A 70 -13.98 0.86 -1.55
N ILE A 71 -14.48 1.95 -0.98
CA ILE A 71 -15.89 2.09 -0.65
C ILE A 71 -16.70 2.21 -1.94
N THR A 72 -17.67 1.32 -2.14
CA THR A 72 -18.52 1.29 -3.34
C THR A 72 -19.87 1.96 -3.12
N ASN A 73 -20.41 1.84 -1.90
CA ASN A 73 -21.72 2.37 -1.56
C ASN A 73 -21.88 2.53 -0.04
N ILE A 74 -22.88 3.31 0.34
CA ILE A 74 -23.31 3.51 1.73
C ILE A 74 -24.69 2.88 1.85
N ASN A 75 -24.83 1.93 2.78
CA ASN A 75 -26.08 1.23 3.04
C ASN A 75 -27.04 2.11 3.85
N SER A 76 -28.33 1.76 3.85
CA SER A 76 -29.36 2.53 4.56
C SER A 76 -29.13 2.60 6.08
N ASP A 77 -28.50 1.58 6.65
CA ASP A 77 -28.16 1.45 8.07
C ASP A 77 -26.83 2.16 8.44
N GLY A 78 -26.20 2.88 7.52
CA GLY A 78 -24.94 3.60 7.77
C GLY A 78 -23.67 2.75 7.56
N THR A 79 -23.79 1.43 7.39
CA THR A 79 -22.64 0.58 7.04
C THR A 79 -22.17 0.83 5.61
N LEU A 80 -20.90 0.50 5.33
CA LEU A 80 -20.27 0.74 4.03
C LEU A 80 -20.12 -0.58 3.26
N GLY A 81 -20.57 -0.59 2.01
CA GLY A 81 -20.17 -1.59 1.04
C GLY A 81 -18.79 -1.26 0.46
N PHE A 82 -18.01 -2.28 0.13
CA PHE A 82 -16.66 -2.11 -0.39
C PHE A 82 -16.28 -3.22 -1.37
N GLU A 83 -15.26 -2.92 -2.17
CA GLU A 83 -14.52 -3.89 -2.97
C GLU A 83 -13.06 -3.95 -2.51
N ARG A 84 -12.39 -5.06 -2.78
CA ARG A 84 -10.97 -5.22 -2.45
C ARG A 84 -10.12 -4.56 -3.54
N ILE A 85 -9.08 -3.84 -3.12
CA ILE A 85 -7.98 -3.41 -3.97
C ILE A 85 -6.83 -4.40 -3.70
N GLY A 86 -6.47 -5.17 -4.72
CA GLY A 86 -5.45 -6.21 -4.61
C GLY A 86 -5.91 -7.55 -4.02
N GLY A 87 -4.94 -8.44 -3.80
CA GLY A 87 -5.14 -9.87 -3.54
C GLY A 87 -5.46 -10.27 -2.10
N ILE A 88 -6.53 -9.74 -1.48
CA ILE A 88 -6.83 -10.05 -0.07
C ILE A 88 -7.65 -11.34 0.09
N ASP A 89 -7.16 -12.27 0.91
CA ASP A 89 -7.94 -13.42 1.36
C ASP A 89 -9.07 -13.01 2.31
N LYS A 90 -10.32 -13.34 1.96
CA LYS A 90 -11.51 -13.00 2.76
C LYS A 90 -11.42 -13.51 4.21
N ARG A 91 -10.69 -14.61 4.45
CA ARG A 91 -10.55 -15.23 5.78
C ARG A 91 -9.83 -14.32 6.78
N VAL A 92 -8.89 -13.51 6.31
CA VAL A 92 -8.09 -12.65 7.20
C VAL A 92 -8.75 -11.30 7.48
N MET A 93 -9.86 -10.98 6.78
CA MET A 93 -10.56 -9.70 6.88
C MET A 93 -11.52 -9.61 8.07
N ILE A 94 -12.09 -10.75 8.48
CA ILE A 94 -13.20 -10.80 9.43
C ILE A 94 -12.81 -10.18 10.78
N GLY A 95 -13.56 -9.17 11.21
CA GLY A 95 -13.36 -8.50 12.50
C GLY A 95 -12.11 -7.62 12.57
N ARG A 96 -11.42 -7.39 11.46
CA ARG A 96 -10.24 -6.51 11.44
C ARG A 96 -10.67 -5.05 11.52
N ALA A 97 -9.91 -4.28 12.29
CA ALA A 97 -10.03 -2.83 12.30
C ALA A 97 -9.48 -2.26 10.99
N VAL A 98 -10.13 -1.21 10.51
CA VAL A 98 -9.73 -0.45 9.32
C VAL A 98 -9.82 1.05 9.59
N THR A 99 -9.13 1.80 8.74
CA THR A 99 -9.16 3.26 8.71
C THR A 99 -9.68 3.69 7.34
N VAL A 100 -10.71 4.53 7.29
CA VAL A 100 -11.43 4.90 6.06
C VAL A 100 -11.20 6.38 5.70
N GLY A 101 -10.82 6.61 4.45
CA GLY A 101 -10.66 7.93 3.84
C GLY A 101 -9.55 8.77 4.46
N GLU A 102 -9.41 10.00 3.97
CA GLU A 102 -8.37 10.95 4.40
C GLU A 102 -8.58 11.45 5.84
N LYS A 103 -9.84 11.47 6.29
CA LYS A 103 -10.21 11.82 7.68
C LYS A 103 -9.84 10.73 8.70
N LYS A 104 -9.31 9.60 8.23
CA LYS A 104 -8.89 8.45 9.04
C LYS A 104 -10.00 7.99 10.00
N ILE A 105 -11.21 7.81 9.47
CA ILE A 105 -12.37 7.35 10.25
C ILE A 105 -12.15 5.89 10.63
N ASN A 106 -12.26 5.57 11.92
CA ASN A 106 -12.15 4.18 12.38
C ASN A 106 -13.35 3.36 11.89
N GLY A 107 -13.08 2.14 11.48
CA GLY A 107 -14.12 1.17 11.18
C GLY A 107 -13.71 -0.26 11.51
N VAL A 108 -14.67 -1.17 11.38
CA VAL A 108 -14.45 -2.61 11.57
C VAL A 108 -15.11 -3.40 10.44
N LEU A 109 -14.40 -4.40 9.94
CA LEU A 109 -14.92 -5.33 8.95
C LEU A 109 -15.90 -6.31 9.61
N GLY A 110 -17.18 -6.15 9.27
CA GLY A 110 -18.28 -6.94 9.77
C GLY A 110 -18.81 -7.95 8.74
N LEU A 111 -19.55 -8.92 9.25
CA LEU A 111 -20.31 -9.89 8.46
C LEU A 111 -21.67 -10.12 9.09
N LYS A 112 -22.59 -10.67 8.30
CA LYS A 112 -23.93 -11.02 8.76
C LYS A 112 -23.85 -11.98 9.96
N PRO A 113 -24.48 -11.67 11.13
CA PRO A 113 -24.39 -12.52 12.31
C PRO A 113 -24.86 -13.97 12.06
N ILE A 114 -24.17 -14.94 12.68
CA ILE A 114 -24.42 -16.38 12.43
C ILE A 114 -25.83 -16.87 12.82
N HIS A 115 -26.48 -16.21 13.77
CA HIS A 115 -27.86 -16.53 14.14
C HIS A 115 -28.87 -16.02 13.10
N MET A 116 -28.45 -15.15 12.18
CA MET A 116 -29.24 -14.63 11.07
C MET A 116 -28.93 -15.33 9.73
N THR A 117 -27.90 -16.18 9.67
CA THR A 117 -27.56 -16.97 8.48
C THR A 117 -28.43 -18.24 8.39
N LYS A 118 -28.75 -18.67 7.16
CA LYS A 118 -29.69 -19.77 6.90
C LYS A 118 -29.02 -20.88 6.08
N GLY A 119 -29.36 -22.14 6.38
CA GLY A 119 -28.91 -23.31 5.60
C GLY A 119 -27.39 -23.35 5.42
N ASP A 120 -26.96 -23.55 4.17
CA ASP A 120 -25.55 -23.72 3.80
C ASP A 120 -24.71 -22.44 3.99
N GLU A 121 -25.33 -21.25 4.15
CA GLU A 121 -24.59 -20.00 4.48
C GLU A 121 -23.80 -20.11 5.78
N LYS A 122 -24.20 -20.98 6.71
CA LYS A 122 -23.51 -21.15 8.00
C LYS A 122 -22.12 -21.77 7.88
N LEU A 123 -21.88 -22.55 6.83
CA LEU A 123 -20.64 -23.31 6.62
C LEU A 123 -19.79 -22.73 5.47
N ALA A 124 -20.37 -21.82 4.68
CA ALA A 124 -19.70 -21.18 3.56
C ALA A 124 -18.87 -19.97 4.01
N MET A 125 -17.86 -19.62 3.22
CA MET A 125 -17.17 -18.34 3.39
C MET A 125 -18.15 -17.18 3.17
N PRO A 126 -18.16 -16.16 4.05
CA PRO A 126 -19.04 -15.02 3.89
C PRO A 126 -18.72 -14.28 2.58
N GLU A 127 -19.69 -14.27 1.67
CA GLU A 127 -19.56 -13.52 0.41
C GLU A 127 -19.83 -12.03 0.59
N LYS A 128 -20.65 -11.67 1.58
CA LYS A 128 -21.02 -10.29 1.87
C LYS A 128 -20.43 -9.84 3.20
N MET A 129 -19.56 -8.85 3.14
CA MET A 129 -19.00 -8.13 4.29
C MET A 129 -19.35 -6.65 4.16
N TYR A 130 -19.19 -5.91 5.25
CA TYR A 130 -19.37 -4.47 5.29
C TYR A 130 -18.30 -3.85 6.20
N ILE A 131 -18.07 -2.55 6.07
CA ILE A 131 -17.31 -1.78 7.07
C ILE A 131 -18.31 -1.00 7.91
N ASP A 132 -18.28 -1.21 9.21
CA ASP A 132 -19.04 -0.42 10.17
C ASP A 132 -18.17 0.71 10.71
N ILE A 133 -18.65 1.95 10.59
CA ILE A 133 -17.98 3.16 11.09
C ILE A 133 -18.74 3.80 12.27
N GLY A 134 -19.75 3.11 12.82
CA GLY A 134 -20.56 3.57 13.94
C GLY A 134 -21.59 4.65 13.58
N ALA A 135 -22.03 4.72 12.32
CA ALA A 135 -23.08 5.63 11.87
C ALA A 135 -24.45 4.94 11.98
N ASP A 136 -25.49 5.68 12.41
CA ASP A 136 -26.85 5.13 12.58
C ASP A 136 -27.69 5.18 11.30
N SER A 137 -27.18 5.85 10.25
CA SER A 137 -27.90 6.06 8.99
C SER A 137 -26.97 6.37 7.83
N ALA A 138 -27.49 6.19 6.61
CA ALA A 138 -26.80 6.62 5.39
C ALA A 138 -26.49 8.13 5.39
N GLU A 139 -27.38 8.96 5.92
CA GLU A 139 -27.23 10.42 5.99
C GLU A 139 -26.07 10.84 6.89
N GLU A 140 -25.85 10.11 7.99
CA GLU A 140 -24.71 10.33 8.87
C GLU A 140 -23.41 9.85 8.24
N ALA A 141 -23.39 8.63 7.71
CA ALA A 141 -22.21 8.05 7.06
C ALA A 141 -21.71 8.92 5.87
N LYS A 142 -22.62 9.47 5.06
CA LYS A 142 -22.31 10.37 3.94
C LYS A 142 -21.57 11.66 4.34
N LYS A 143 -21.65 12.09 5.61
CA LYS A 143 -20.90 13.25 6.11
C LYS A 143 -19.43 12.90 6.38
N LEU A 144 -19.15 11.61 6.61
CA LEU A 144 -17.85 11.09 7.01
C LEU A 144 -17.08 10.51 5.82
N VAL A 145 -17.77 9.74 4.97
CA VAL A 145 -17.18 8.91 3.91
C VAL A 145 -17.98 9.05 2.61
N SER A 146 -17.31 8.93 1.47
CA SER A 146 -17.91 8.89 0.13
C SER A 146 -17.50 7.62 -0.65
N PRO A 147 -18.32 7.12 -1.59
CA PRO A 147 -17.86 6.12 -2.55
C PRO A 147 -16.60 6.60 -3.28
N GLY A 148 -15.63 5.71 -3.45
CA GLY A 148 -14.29 6.00 -3.97
C GLY A 148 -13.25 6.30 -2.88
N ASP A 149 -13.67 6.56 -1.64
CA ASP A 149 -12.74 6.58 -0.52
C ASP A 149 -12.11 5.20 -0.33
N CYS A 150 -10.82 5.16 -0.01
CA CYS A 150 -10.12 3.93 0.29
C CYS A 150 -10.15 3.64 1.79
N ALA A 151 -10.11 2.36 2.14
CA ALA A 151 -9.93 1.89 3.50
C ALA A 151 -8.72 0.97 3.60
N TYR A 152 -8.04 1.06 4.74
CA TYR A 152 -6.75 0.43 4.99
C TYR A 152 -6.84 -0.41 6.26
N PHE A 153 -6.12 -1.52 6.34
CA PHE A 153 -6.00 -2.25 7.62
C PHE A 153 -5.42 -1.32 8.69
N ASN A 154 -6.08 -1.26 9.85
CA ASN A 154 -5.56 -0.56 11.00
C ASN A 154 -4.80 -1.56 11.88
N SER A 155 -3.47 -1.53 11.82
CA SER A 155 -2.60 -2.42 12.58
C SER A 155 -1.44 -1.65 13.17
N ASP A 156 -1.16 -1.93 14.45
CA ASP A 156 0.06 -1.46 15.09
C ASP A 156 1.29 -2.10 14.45
N PHE A 157 2.39 -1.35 14.44
CA PHE A 157 3.73 -1.88 14.22
C PHE A 157 4.31 -2.34 15.56
N VAL A 158 4.57 -3.63 15.69
CA VAL A 158 4.96 -4.27 16.96
C VAL A 158 6.23 -5.08 16.75
N GLU A 159 7.22 -4.83 17.59
CA GLU A 159 8.37 -5.71 17.77
C GLU A 159 8.00 -6.82 18.76
N PHE A 160 8.36 -8.06 18.46
CA PHE A 160 8.09 -9.20 19.33
C PHE A 160 9.15 -10.30 19.21
N GLY A 161 9.29 -11.10 20.26
CA GLY A 161 10.33 -12.14 20.32
C GLY A 161 11.73 -11.56 20.17
N ASP A 162 12.66 -12.38 19.66
CA ASP A 162 14.02 -11.96 19.35
C ASP A 162 14.15 -11.66 17.86
N GLY A 163 14.07 -10.37 17.50
CA GLY A 163 14.30 -9.88 16.14
C GLY A 163 13.10 -9.93 15.17
N PHE A 164 11.86 -10.16 15.65
CA PHE A 164 10.69 -10.18 14.77
C PHE A 164 9.86 -8.89 14.85
N ILE A 165 9.24 -8.56 13.72
CA ILE A 165 8.32 -7.42 13.58
C ILE A 165 6.98 -7.89 13.01
N LYS A 166 5.91 -7.20 13.39
CA LYS A 166 4.57 -7.35 12.83
C LYS A 166 4.06 -5.97 12.47
N GLY A 167 3.56 -5.80 11.26
CA GLY A 167 2.95 -4.55 10.80
C GLY A 167 2.07 -4.80 9.58
N LYS A 168 1.36 -3.75 9.13
CA LYS A 168 0.68 -3.77 7.82
C LYS A 168 1.67 -3.43 6.71
N ALA A 169 1.37 -3.80 5.46
CA ALA A 169 2.15 -3.39 4.29
C ALA A 169 3.66 -3.62 4.46
N LEU A 170 4.10 -4.74 5.07
CA LEU A 170 5.54 -5.06 5.04
C LEU A 170 5.95 -5.40 3.60
N ASP A 171 5.07 -6.11 2.92
CA ASP A 171 4.93 -6.18 1.46
C ASP A 171 4.32 -4.85 0.96
N ASP A 172 5.04 -3.99 0.23
CA ASP A 172 6.51 -4.01 0.00
C ASP A 172 7.19 -2.73 0.53
N ARG A 173 6.71 -2.27 1.69
CA ARG A 173 7.39 -1.17 2.40
C ARG A 173 8.77 -1.57 2.90
N ALA A 174 9.05 -2.87 3.02
CA ALA A 174 10.39 -3.39 3.31
C ALA A 174 11.35 -3.18 2.12
N GLY A 175 10.97 -3.53 0.89
CA GLY A 175 11.75 -3.25 -0.31
C GLY A 175 11.96 -1.77 -0.52
N CYS A 176 10.91 -0.94 -0.34
CA CYS A 176 11.03 0.51 -0.33
C CYS A 176 12.10 1.00 0.67
N ALA A 177 12.10 0.47 1.89
CA ALA A 177 13.09 0.84 2.91
C ALA A 177 14.53 0.43 2.52
N ILE A 178 14.70 -0.72 1.88
CA ILE A 178 15.99 -1.17 1.34
C ILE A 178 16.49 -0.19 0.27
N LEU A 179 15.64 0.18 -0.69
CA LEU A 179 16.01 1.09 -1.77
C LEU A 179 16.37 2.49 -1.24
N ILE A 180 15.58 3.04 -0.31
CA ILE A 180 15.90 4.32 0.35
C ILE A 180 17.27 4.26 1.05
N ASN A 181 17.56 3.16 1.76
CA ASN A 181 18.84 3.01 2.45
C ASN A 181 20.02 2.94 1.46
N MET A 182 19.84 2.23 0.34
CA MET A 182 20.83 2.19 -0.74
C MET A 182 21.06 3.57 -1.36
N ILE A 183 20.00 4.33 -1.65
CA ILE A 183 20.09 5.69 -2.21
C ILE A 183 20.86 6.64 -1.26
N LYS A 184 20.67 6.49 0.06
CA LYS A 184 21.38 7.28 1.09
C LYS A 184 22.85 6.89 1.27
N SER A 185 23.27 5.74 0.73
CA SER A 185 24.63 5.23 0.83
C SER A 185 25.53 5.69 -0.32
N GLU A 186 26.84 5.46 -0.18
CA GLU A 186 27.76 5.58 -1.30
C GLU A 186 27.65 4.38 -2.23
N LEU A 187 27.27 4.62 -3.49
CA LEU A 187 27.16 3.56 -4.49
C LEU A 187 28.45 3.43 -5.31
N PRO A 188 28.92 2.21 -5.58
CA PRO A 188 30.09 2.00 -6.43
C PRO A 188 29.84 2.42 -7.90
N TYR A 189 28.58 2.36 -8.34
CA TYR A 189 28.15 2.69 -9.69
C TYR A 189 26.88 3.53 -9.69
N ASP A 190 26.68 4.28 -10.77
CA ASP A 190 25.39 4.89 -11.06
C ASP A 190 24.28 3.84 -11.12
N MET A 191 23.12 4.14 -10.55
CA MET A 191 22.02 3.19 -10.41
C MET A 191 20.67 3.90 -10.53
N TYR A 192 19.69 3.18 -11.07
CA TYR A 192 18.30 3.61 -11.09
C TYR A 192 17.50 2.83 -10.05
N PHE A 193 16.57 3.53 -9.43
CA PHE A 193 15.62 2.96 -8.47
C PHE A 193 14.23 3.35 -8.94
N ASN A 194 13.30 2.40 -8.93
CA ASN A 194 11.88 2.66 -9.11
C ASN A 194 11.14 2.28 -7.84
N PHE A 195 10.31 3.21 -7.39
CA PHE A 195 9.26 2.91 -6.44
C PHE A 195 7.96 2.82 -7.23
N ALA A 196 7.53 1.58 -7.48
CA ALA A 196 6.45 1.25 -8.39
C ALA A 196 5.06 1.54 -7.80
N THR A 197 4.07 1.73 -8.66
CA THR A 197 2.65 1.79 -8.29
C THR A 197 1.90 0.56 -8.81
N GLY A 198 0.76 0.26 -8.18
CA GLY A 198 -0.18 -0.74 -8.66
C GLY A 198 0.38 -2.14 -8.90
N GLU A 199 1.35 -2.59 -8.12
CA GLU A 199 1.83 -3.98 -8.16
C GLU A 199 0.67 -4.94 -7.87
N GLU A 200 -0.07 -4.66 -6.79
CA GLU A 200 -1.08 -5.54 -6.19
C GLU A 200 -2.30 -5.77 -7.11
N VAL A 201 -2.41 -4.98 -8.20
CA VAL A 201 -3.47 -5.05 -9.21
C VAL A 201 -2.97 -5.49 -10.60
N GLY A 202 -1.72 -5.97 -10.70
CA GLY A 202 -1.18 -6.61 -11.90
C GLY A 202 0.12 -6.02 -12.46
N SER A 203 0.88 -5.27 -11.65
CA SER A 203 2.26 -4.79 -11.89
C SER A 203 2.52 -4.07 -13.21
N GLY A 204 1.47 -3.65 -13.92
CA GLY A 204 1.58 -3.04 -15.25
C GLY A 204 2.30 -1.69 -15.24
N ALA A 205 2.22 -0.95 -14.13
CA ALA A 205 2.87 0.36 -14.02
C ALA A 205 4.40 0.26 -13.91
N ALA A 206 4.96 -0.79 -13.29
CA ALA A 206 6.42 -0.99 -13.27
C ALA A 206 7.02 -1.08 -14.69
N GLY A 207 6.24 -1.56 -15.67
CA GLY A 207 6.61 -1.60 -17.07
C GLY A 207 6.89 -0.22 -17.70
N THR A 208 6.21 0.85 -17.27
CA THR A 208 6.47 2.21 -17.78
C THR A 208 7.78 2.77 -17.26
N ALA A 209 8.14 2.46 -16.01
CA ALA A 209 9.43 2.81 -15.44
C ALA A 209 10.57 2.08 -16.17
N ALA A 210 10.43 0.77 -16.41
CA ALA A 210 11.40 0.00 -17.18
C ALA A 210 11.56 0.53 -18.61
N TYR A 211 10.45 0.86 -19.29
CA TYR A 211 10.50 1.46 -20.63
C TYR A 211 11.25 2.80 -20.64
N ARG A 212 11.06 3.61 -19.61
CA ARG A 212 11.65 4.95 -19.49
C ARG A 212 13.13 4.92 -19.18
N VAL A 213 13.55 4.05 -18.25
CA VAL A 213 14.97 3.87 -17.88
C VAL A 213 15.75 3.13 -18.97
N ASN A 214 15.07 2.20 -19.65
CA ASN A 214 15.64 1.23 -20.57
C ASN A 214 16.86 0.51 -19.95
N PRO A 215 16.68 -0.24 -18.84
CA PRO A 215 17.77 -0.90 -18.14
C PRO A 215 18.20 -2.18 -18.87
N ASP A 216 19.46 -2.59 -18.68
CA ASP A 216 19.94 -3.89 -19.12
C ASP A 216 19.52 -5.01 -18.15
N TYR A 217 19.38 -4.67 -16.86
CA TYR A 217 18.91 -5.57 -15.81
C TYR A 217 17.92 -4.84 -14.89
N SER A 218 16.83 -5.52 -14.55
CA SER A 218 15.92 -5.11 -13.48
C SER A 218 15.97 -6.15 -12.36
N ILE A 219 16.06 -5.70 -11.12
CA ILE A 219 16.02 -6.55 -9.93
C ILE A 219 14.85 -6.07 -9.07
N VAL A 220 13.86 -6.94 -8.90
CA VAL A 220 12.70 -6.69 -8.02
C VAL A 220 13.11 -7.04 -6.59
N VAL A 221 12.79 -6.15 -5.66
CA VAL A 221 13.05 -6.27 -4.22
C VAL A 221 11.70 -6.22 -3.54
N ASP A 222 11.14 -7.39 -3.23
CA ASP A 222 9.80 -7.64 -2.68
C ASP A 222 9.89 -8.73 -1.59
#